data_AF-A0A2U9R025-F1
#
_entry.id   AF-A0A2U9R025-F1
#
_cell.length_a   1.000
_cell.length_b   1.000
_cell.length_c   1.000
_cell.angle_alpha   90.00
_cell.angle_beta   90.00
_cell.angle_gamma   90.00
#
_symmetry.space_group_name_H-M   'P 1'
#
loop_
_entity.id
_entity.type
_entity.pdbx_description
1 polymer ?
#
loop_
_entity_poly.entity_id
_entity_poly.type
_entity_poly.pdbx_seq_one_letter_code
_entity_poly.pdbx_strand_id
1 'polypeptide(L)'
;MLERGIPFLMTTYGIRRGFYVVDPTQIDKEMYWYAATLDGMEKLSKHVTLAELKEMQVNVPLMITGTGAINDEGIRFGKGHGYFDLEWAMLYTMGIIDIEQTKCVAIVHDVQLLRGIKLKPEIFDTVCDFIVTNSTIISVPNAVKPNCGIIWDMLAPGMLEEIEPLNELSKMNTTIKIN
;
A
#
# COMPACT_ATOMS: atom_id res chain seq x y z
N MET A 1 5.10 11.32 -9.97
CA MET A 1 4.50 11.99 -8.80
C MET A 1 5.21 13.31 -8.52
N LEU A 2 6.48 13.29 -8.11
CA LEU A 2 7.31 14.48 -7.81
C LEU A 2 7.25 15.57 -8.89
N GLU A 3 7.66 15.28 -10.12
CA GLU A 3 7.62 16.22 -11.25
C GLU A 3 6.22 16.78 -11.58
N ARG A 4 5.17 16.06 -11.18
CA ARG A 4 3.77 16.44 -11.40
C ARG A 4 3.18 17.21 -10.22
N GLY A 5 3.94 17.44 -9.14
CA GLY A 5 3.45 18.10 -7.94
C GLY A 5 2.40 17.28 -7.18
N ILE A 6 2.34 15.96 -7.41
CA ILE A 6 1.35 15.09 -6.76
C ILE A 6 1.99 14.51 -5.49
N PRO A 7 1.46 14.81 -4.28
CA PRO A 7 1.93 14.20 -3.05
C PRO A 7 1.57 12.72 -3.00
N PHE A 8 2.39 11.95 -2.30
CA PHE A 8 2.14 10.52 -2.13
C PHE A 8 2.61 10.04 -0.76
N LEU A 9 1.98 8.95 -0.32
CA LEU A 9 2.35 8.22 0.87
C LEU A 9 3.32 7.11 0.47
N MET A 10 4.40 6.95 1.23
CA MET A 10 5.40 5.90 1.02
C MET A 10 5.75 5.28 2.37
N THR A 11 6.04 3.98 2.39
CA THR A 11 6.59 3.31 3.56
C THR A 11 8.05 2.95 3.36
N THR A 12 8.76 2.76 4.47
CA THR A 12 10.13 2.21 4.45
C THR A 12 10.10 0.70 4.23
N TYR A 13 11.27 0.09 3.98
CA TYR A 13 11.38 -1.35 3.81
C TYR A 13 10.77 -2.11 5.00
N GLY A 14 9.80 -2.98 4.71
CA GLY A 14 9.07 -3.76 5.70
C GLY A 14 8.16 -2.93 6.62
N ILE A 15 7.88 -1.68 6.27
CA ILE A 15 7.05 -0.74 7.04
C ILE A 15 7.61 -0.45 8.44
N ARG A 16 8.88 -0.81 8.69
CA ARG A 16 9.47 -0.79 10.03
C ARG A 16 9.44 0.60 10.67
N ARG A 17 9.63 1.64 9.86
CA ARG A 17 9.62 3.05 10.27
C ARG A 17 8.38 3.78 9.75
N GLY A 18 7.29 3.05 9.55
CA GLY A 18 6.00 3.64 9.22
C GLY A 18 5.91 4.36 7.89
N PHE A 19 5.07 5.40 7.90
CA PHE A 19 4.60 6.11 6.73
C PHE A 19 5.27 7.48 6.60
N TYR A 20 5.48 7.89 5.36
CA TYR A 20 6.08 9.16 5.01
C TYR A 20 5.22 9.88 3.97
N VAL A 21 4.90 11.14 4.23
CA VAL A 21 4.27 12.02 3.25
C VAL A 21 5.35 12.70 2.45
N VAL A 22 5.48 12.29 1.19
CA VAL A 22 6.36 12.92 0.22
C VAL A 22 5.57 14.01 -0.50
N ASP A 23 5.78 15.25 -0.07
CA ASP A 23 5.17 16.45 -0.66
C ASP A 23 6.18 17.14 -1.60
N PRO A 24 5.97 17.13 -2.93
CA PRO A 24 6.89 17.76 -3.88
C PRO A 24 7.04 19.28 -3.68
N THR A 25 6.10 19.95 -2.98
CA THR A 25 6.18 21.38 -2.67
C THR A 25 7.17 21.70 -1.56
N GLN A 26 7.57 20.69 -0.78
CA GLN A 26 8.51 20.81 0.34
C GLN A 26 9.92 20.30 -0.02
N ILE A 27 10.13 19.90 -1.27
CA ILE A 27 11.38 19.30 -1.75
C ILE A 27 11.92 20.13 -2.92
N ASP A 28 13.19 20.52 -2.87
CA ASP A 28 13.87 21.19 -3.98
C ASP A 28 13.86 20.28 -5.23
N LYS A 29 13.55 20.85 -6.40
CA LYS A 29 13.40 20.07 -7.64
C LYS A 29 14.67 19.32 -8.02
N GLU A 30 15.83 19.90 -7.75
CA GLU A 30 17.15 19.31 -7.97
C GLU A 30 17.35 18.03 -7.13
N MET A 31 16.55 17.85 -6.07
CA MET A 31 16.59 16.69 -5.18
C MET A 31 15.52 15.65 -5.51
N TYR A 32 14.65 15.86 -6.52
CA TYR A 32 13.59 14.90 -6.86
C TYR A 32 14.12 13.52 -7.23
N TRP A 33 15.26 13.43 -7.91
CA TRP A 33 15.89 12.13 -8.20
C TRP A 33 16.26 11.38 -6.91
N TYR A 34 16.74 12.09 -5.88
CA TYR A 34 17.09 11.49 -4.61
C TYR A 34 15.85 11.13 -3.81
N ALA A 35 14.85 12.01 -3.77
CA ALA A 35 13.55 11.76 -3.16
C ALA A 35 12.78 10.59 -3.80
N ALA A 36 13.14 10.16 -5.01
CA ALA A 36 12.60 8.96 -5.65
C ALA A 36 13.24 7.65 -5.16
N THR A 37 14.27 7.70 -4.31
CA THR A 37 14.91 6.53 -3.67
C THR A 37 14.35 6.31 -2.27
N LEU A 38 14.46 5.08 -1.73
CA LEU A 38 14.03 4.81 -0.35
C LEU A 38 14.81 5.64 0.68
N ASP A 39 16.13 5.80 0.50
CA ASP A 39 16.95 6.58 1.43
C ASP A 39 16.66 8.08 1.35
N GLY A 40 16.43 8.59 0.13
CA GLY A 40 16.20 10.01 -0.08
C GLY A 40 14.78 10.43 0.28
N MET A 41 13.76 9.60 0.00
CA MET A 41 12.40 9.89 0.46
C MET A 41 12.38 9.98 1.99
N GLU A 42 13.05 9.07 2.70
CA GLU A 42 13.08 9.09 4.16
C GLU A 42 13.74 10.35 4.74
N LYS A 43 14.76 10.90 4.08
CA LYS A 43 15.46 12.12 4.55
C LYS A 43 14.78 13.43 4.16
N LEU A 44 14.07 13.43 3.03
CA LEU A 44 13.52 14.64 2.41
C LEU A 44 12.01 14.80 2.63
N SER A 45 11.36 13.82 3.26
CA SER A 45 9.92 13.81 3.48
C SER A 45 9.57 13.73 4.95
N LYS A 46 8.29 13.92 5.27
CA LYS A 46 7.80 13.95 6.64
C LYS A 46 7.33 12.56 7.07
N HIS A 47 7.98 11.98 8.08
CA HIS A 47 7.42 10.83 8.80
C HIS A 47 6.08 11.22 9.43
N VAL A 48 5.08 10.35 9.30
CA VAL A 48 3.73 10.56 9.84
C VAL A 48 3.18 9.29 10.48
N THR A 49 2.50 9.45 11.61
CA THR A 49 1.81 8.35 12.28
C THR A 49 0.42 8.11 11.68
N LEU A 50 -0.23 6.97 12.01
CA LEU A 50 -1.60 6.70 11.60
C LEU A 50 -2.58 7.72 12.18
N ALA A 51 -2.37 8.16 13.42
CA ALA A 51 -3.17 9.22 14.04
C ALA A 51 -3.02 10.55 13.27
N GLU A 52 -1.79 10.96 12.95
CA GLU A 52 -1.54 12.18 12.18
C GLU A 52 -2.17 12.12 10.79
N LEU A 53 -2.06 11.00 10.08
CA LEU A 53 -2.70 10.81 8.78
C LEU A 53 -4.22 11.01 8.85
N LYS A 54 -4.85 10.51 9.92
CA LYS A 54 -6.29 10.68 10.15
C LYS A 54 -6.65 12.11 10.51
N GLU A 55 -5.86 12.78 11.35
CA GLU A 55 -6.07 14.19 11.71
C GLU A 55 -5.91 15.12 10.51
N MET A 56 -4.96 14.82 9.62
CA MET A 56 -4.75 15.50 8.34
C MET A 56 -5.87 15.23 7.33
N GLN A 57 -6.82 14.33 7.63
CA GLN A 57 -7.89 13.90 6.73
C GLN A 57 -7.35 13.42 5.38
N VAL A 58 -6.23 12.69 5.43
CA VAL A 58 -5.64 12.09 4.22
C VAL A 58 -6.63 11.10 3.62
N ASN A 59 -6.83 11.21 2.31
CA ASN A 59 -7.58 10.25 1.52
C ASN A 59 -6.65 9.67 0.45
N VAL A 60 -6.55 8.34 0.37
CA VAL A 60 -5.71 7.64 -0.60
C VAL A 60 -6.62 6.94 -1.62
N PRO A 61 -6.92 7.58 -2.77
CA PRO A 61 -7.79 6.99 -3.79
C PRO A 61 -7.06 5.94 -4.66
N LEU A 62 -5.73 5.87 -4.56
CA LEU A 62 -4.91 5.01 -5.40
C LEU A 62 -3.75 4.43 -4.59
N MET A 63 -3.66 3.11 -4.54
CA MET A 63 -2.54 2.37 -3.99
C MET A 63 -1.81 1.63 -5.10
N ILE A 64 -0.50 1.80 -5.18
CA ILE A 64 0.32 1.25 -6.28
C ILE A 64 1.33 0.29 -5.67
N THR A 65 1.47 -0.89 -6.28
CA THR A 65 2.36 -1.93 -5.77
C THR A 65 3.10 -2.65 -6.89
N GLY A 66 4.30 -3.13 -6.57
CA GLY A 66 4.97 -4.17 -7.34
C GLY A 66 4.69 -5.54 -6.71
N THR A 67 4.97 -6.61 -7.44
CA THR A 67 4.88 -7.98 -6.92
C THR A 67 5.85 -8.90 -7.64
N GLY A 68 6.06 -10.11 -7.14
CA GLY A 68 6.89 -11.12 -7.80
C GLY A 68 6.24 -11.62 -9.09
N ALA A 69 4.96 -11.96 -9.01
CA ALA A 69 4.10 -12.35 -10.11
C ALA A 69 2.65 -11.91 -9.81
N ILE A 70 1.81 -11.92 -10.84
CA ILE A 70 0.37 -11.60 -10.76
C ILE A 70 -0.37 -12.37 -11.84
N ASN A 71 -1.58 -12.87 -11.56
CA ASN A 71 -2.41 -13.47 -12.62
C ASN A 71 -3.28 -12.42 -13.33
N ASP A 72 -3.97 -12.85 -14.39
CA ASP A 72 -4.91 -12.03 -15.17
C ASP A 72 -6.18 -11.61 -14.40
N GLU A 73 -6.35 -12.10 -13.17
CA GLU A 73 -7.44 -11.73 -12.25
C GLU A 73 -6.97 -10.75 -11.17
N GLY A 74 -5.76 -10.22 -11.27
CA GLY A 74 -5.23 -9.20 -10.34
C GLY A 74 -4.73 -9.75 -9.01
N ILE A 75 -4.68 -11.07 -8.84
CA ILE A 75 -4.21 -11.73 -7.62
C ILE A 75 -2.69 -11.79 -7.66
N ARG A 76 -2.07 -11.18 -6.65
CA ARG A 76 -0.62 -11.05 -6.53
C ARG A 76 -0.03 -12.30 -5.90
N PHE A 77 1.16 -12.70 -6.36
CA PHE A 77 1.96 -13.76 -5.78
C PHE A 77 3.40 -13.27 -5.60
N GLY A 78 3.98 -13.43 -4.42
CA GLY A 78 5.29 -12.86 -4.13
C GLY A 78 5.95 -13.47 -2.91
N LYS A 79 6.89 -12.74 -2.30
CA LYS A 79 7.71 -13.21 -1.17
C LYS A 79 6.91 -13.57 0.09
N GLY A 80 5.61 -13.27 0.14
CA GLY A 80 4.73 -13.72 1.23
C GLY A 80 4.82 -12.90 2.52
N HIS A 81 5.49 -11.74 2.52
CA HIS A 81 5.59 -10.90 3.73
C HIS A 81 4.30 -10.11 4.04
N GLY A 82 3.37 -9.99 3.08
CA GLY A 82 2.07 -9.33 3.29
C GLY A 82 2.12 -7.81 3.55
N TYR A 83 3.26 -7.13 3.32
CA TYR A 83 3.40 -5.72 3.67
C TYR A 83 2.36 -4.82 3.01
N PHE A 84 2.12 -4.97 1.71
CA PHE A 84 1.10 -4.15 1.04
C PHE A 84 -0.32 -4.41 1.57
N ASP A 85 -0.61 -5.65 1.96
CA ASP A 85 -1.88 -6.04 2.56
C ASP A 85 -2.02 -5.48 3.98
N LEU A 86 -0.91 -5.37 4.73
CA LEU A 86 -0.87 -4.65 6.01
C LEU A 86 -1.07 -3.14 5.84
N GLU A 87 -0.47 -2.52 4.82
CA GLU A 87 -0.72 -1.11 4.49
C GLU A 87 -2.20 -0.88 4.21
N TRP A 88 -2.82 -1.74 3.39
CA TRP A 88 -4.26 -1.70 3.15
C TRP A 88 -5.04 -1.82 4.46
N ALA A 89 -4.79 -2.86 5.25
CA ALA A 89 -5.52 -3.11 6.49
C ALA A 89 -5.40 -1.98 7.51
N MET A 90 -4.20 -1.40 7.68
CA MET A 90 -3.99 -0.25 8.58
C MET A 90 -4.74 0.99 8.08
N LEU A 91 -4.57 1.35 6.80
CA LEU A 91 -5.21 2.54 6.23
C LEU A 91 -6.74 2.39 6.18
N TYR A 92 -7.26 1.19 5.92
CA TYR A 92 -8.68 0.89 5.94
C TYR A 92 -9.25 1.04 7.36
N THR A 93 -8.56 0.48 8.35
CA THR A 93 -8.94 0.59 9.77
C THR A 93 -9.02 2.06 10.21
N MET A 94 -8.13 2.90 9.67
CA MET A 94 -8.10 4.34 9.96
C MET A 94 -9.11 5.17 9.15
N GLY A 95 -9.77 4.58 8.15
CA GLY A 95 -10.69 5.26 7.24
C GLY A 95 -10.00 6.18 6.23
N ILE A 96 -8.70 5.94 5.95
CA ILE A 96 -7.89 6.68 4.98
C ILE A 96 -8.10 6.15 3.56
N ILE A 97 -8.51 4.89 3.44
CA ILE A 97 -8.91 4.24 2.18
C ILE A 97 -10.34 3.69 2.31
N ASP A 98 -10.98 3.53 1.15
CA ASP A 98 -12.34 3.00 1.04
C ASP A 98 -12.37 1.85 0.02
N ILE A 99 -13.12 0.79 0.32
CA ILE A 99 -13.15 -0.42 -0.51
C ILE A 99 -13.78 -0.20 -1.90
N GLU A 100 -14.68 0.78 -2.04
CA GLU A 100 -15.37 1.08 -3.29
C GLU A 100 -14.57 2.08 -4.13
N GLN A 101 -13.99 3.09 -3.48
CA GLN A 101 -13.33 4.23 -4.13
C GLN A 101 -11.84 4.03 -4.33
N THR A 102 -11.13 3.37 -3.41
CA THR A 102 -9.67 3.19 -3.50
C THR A 102 -9.31 2.10 -4.50
N LYS A 103 -8.54 2.48 -5.53
CA LYS A 103 -8.05 1.57 -6.56
C LYS A 103 -6.67 1.03 -6.22
N CYS A 104 -6.46 -0.25 -6.48
CA CYS A 104 -5.16 -0.91 -6.38
C CYS A 104 -4.60 -1.18 -7.77
N VAL A 105 -3.36 -0.77 -8.01
CA VAL A 105 -2.67 -0.95 -9.29
C VAL A 105 -1.39 -1.72 -9.09
N ALA A 106 -1.26 -2.85 -9.79
CA ALA A 106 0.01 -3.55 -9.91
C ALA A 106 0.82 -2.99 -11.09
N ILE A 107 2.09 -2.66 -10.85
CA ILE A 107 3.06 -2.38 -11.91
C ILE A 107 4.04 -3.54 -11.95
N VAL A 108 4.08 -4.25 -13.08
CA VAL A 108 4.89 -5.46 -13.26
C VAL A 108 5.50 -5.51 -14.66
N HIS A 109 6.50 -6.35 -14.89
CA HIS A 109 6.93 -6.69 -16.24
C HIS A 109 6.05 -7.81 -16.82
N ASP A 110 5.96 -7.92 -18.16
CA ASP A 110 5.20 -8.97 -18.85
C ASP A 110 5.57 -10.41 -18.43
N VAL A 111 6.80 -10.62 -17.96
CA VAL A 111 7.30 -11.94 -17.50
C VAL A 111 6.75 -12.32 -16.12
N GLN A 112 6.21 -11.36 -15.40
CA GLN A 112 5.60 -11.54 -14.09
C GLN A 112 4.08 -11.74 -14.19
N LEU A 113 3.50 -11.56 -15.39
CA LEU A 113 2.09 -11.78 -15.66
C LEU A 113 1.82 -13.25 -16.02
N LEU A 114 1.16 -13.95 -15.10
CA LEU A 114 0.77 -15.36 -15.21
C LEU A 114 -0.59 -15.48 -15.93
N ARG A 115 -0.57 -15.66 -17.25
CA ARG A 115 -1.79 -15.79 -18.04
C ARG A 115 -2.43 -17.17 -17.87
N GLY A 116 -3.74 -17.22 -17.64
CA GLY A 116 -4.50 -18.47 -17.52
C GLY A 116 -4.20 -19.28 -16.25
N ILE A 117 -3.46 -18.71 -15.28
CA ILE A 117 -3.18 -19.35 -14.00
C ILE A 117 -4.22 -18.91 -12.98
N LYS A 118 -4.92 -19.89 -12.40
CA LYS A 118 -5.86 -19.65 -11.32
C LYS A 118 -5.12 -19.55 -10.00
N LEU A 119 -5.26 -18.41 -9.34
CA LEU A 119 -4.82 -18.19 -7.97
C LEU A 119 -6.06 -18.00 -7.10
N LYS A 120 -5.92 -18.24 -5.80
CA LYS A 120 -6.97 -17.95 -4.82
C LYS A 120 -6.42 -16.92 -3.83
N PRO A 121 -7.05 -15.76 -3.67
CA PRO A 121 -6.64 -14.80 -2.67
C PRO A 121 -7.08 -15.29 -1.29
N GLU A 122 -6.30 -14.95 -0.27
CA GLU A 122 -6.72 -15.00 1.12
C GLU A 122 -7.68 -13.86 1.44
N ILE A 123 -8.37 -13.93 2.57
CA ILE A 123 -9.39 -12.92 2.97
C ILE A 123 -8.82 -11.52 3.20
N PHE A 124 -7.50 -11.43 3.42
CA PHE A 124 -6.76 -10.18 3.63
C PHE A 124 -6.01 -9.72 2.37
N ASP A 125 -6.02 -10.49 1.29
CA ASP A 125 -5.28 -10.16 0.08
C ASP A 125 -5.98 -9.06 -0.73
N THR A 126 -5.23 -8.02 -1.05
CA THR A 126 -5.67 -6.93 -1.92
C THR A 126 -5.50 -7.32 -3.39
N VAL A 127 -6.61 -7.67 -4.04
CA VAL A 127 -6.65 -7.92 -5.49
C VAL A 127 -6.56 -6.60 -6.24
N CYS A 128 -5.74 -6.52 -7.29
CA CYS A 128 -5.52 -5.29 -8.05
C CYS A 128 -6.66 -5.03 -9.05
N ASP A 129 -7.15 -3.80 -9.13
CA ASP A 129 -8.10 -3.35 -10.17
C ASP A 129 -7.42 -3.25 -11.53
N PHE A 130 -6.13 -2.91 -11.54
CA PHE A 130 -5.37 -2.76 -12.77
C PHE A 130 -4.03 -3.48 -12.68
N ILE A 131 -3.62 -4.05 -13.81
CA ILE A 131 -2.29 -4.60 -14.03
C ILE A 131 -1.67 -3.82 -15.16
N VAL A 132 -0.64 -3.06 -14.85
CA VAL A 132 0.12 -2.27 -15.82
C VAL A 132 1.42 -3.00 -16.10
N THR A 133 1.61 -3.41 -17.35
CA THR A 133 2.86 -3.99 -17.83
C THR A 133 3.62 -3.01 -18.72
N ASN A 134 4.82 -3.40 -19.12
CA ASN A 134 5.60 -2.68 -20.14
C ASN A 134 4.95 -2.73 -21.54
N SER A 135 3.93 -3.56 -21.78
CA SER A 135 3.27 -3.67 -23.10
C SER A 135 1.76 -3.44 -23.08
N THR A 136 1.09 -3.59 -21.94
CA THR A 136 -0.37 -3.51 -21.88
C THR A 136 -0.89 -3.05 -20.51
N ILE A 137 -2.16 -2.64 -20.49
CA ILE A 137 -2.92 -2.37 -19.28
C ILE A 137 -4.12 -3.31 -19.27
N ILE A 138 -4.28 -4.08 -18.20
CA ILE A 138 -5.39 -5.00 -17.98
C ILE A 138 -6.26 -4.43 -16.85
N SER A 139 -7.55 -4.31 -17.10
CA SER A 139 -8.56 -3.94 -16.09
C SER A 139 -9.23 -5.20 -15.54
N VAL A 140 -9.35 -5.26 -14.22
CA VAL A 140 -9.96 -6.36 -13.46
C VAL A 140 -11.23 -5.83 -12.78
N PRO A 141 -12.39 -5.89 -13.47
CA PRO A 141 -13.60 -5.21 -13.02
C PRO A 141 -14.19 -5.74 -11.71
N ASN A 142 -13.86 -6.98 -11.33
CA ASN A 142 -14.37 -7.63 -10.12
C ASN A 142 -13.25 -7.88 -9.09
N ALA A 143 -12.26 -6.97 -9.03
CA ALA A 143 -11.17 -7.08 -8.07
C ALA A 143 -11.72 -6.96 -6.63
N VAL A 144 -11.57 -8.04 -5.86
CA VAL A 144 -12.05 -8.10 -4.48
C VAL A 144 -11.10 -7.34 -3.55
N LYS A 145 -11.66 -6.46 -2.72
CA LYS A 145 -10.93 -5.75 -1.68
C LYS A 145 -11.17 -6.41 -0.32
N PRO A 146 -10.13 -6.57 0.51
CA PRO A 146 -10.35 -6.99 1.88
C PRO A 146 -11.09 -5.87 2.62
N ASN A 147 -12.23 -6.23 3.21
CA ASN A 147 -13.03 -5.38 4.08
C ASN A 147 -12.72 -5.62 5.56
N CYS A 148 -11.60 -6.28 5.83
CA CYS A 148 -11.08 -6.49 7.17
C CYS A 148 -9.97 -5.48 7.46
N GLY A 149 -9.87 -5.08 8.73
CA GLY A 149 -8.66 -4.45 9.25
C GLY A 149 -7.57 -5.49 9.48
N ILE A 150 -6.67 -5.23 10.42
CA ILE A 150 -5.62 -6.20 10.78
C ILE A 150 -6.25 -7.45 11.40
N ILE A 151 -5.88 -8.62 10.86
CA ILE A 151 -6.18 -9.92 11.46
C ILE A 151 -5.01 -10.28 12.39
N TRP A 152 -5.09 -9.83 13.63
CA TRP A 152 -3.98 -9.88 14.59
C TRP A 152 -3.39 -11.28 14.79
N ASP A 153 -4.24 -12.32 14.81
CA ASP A 153 -3.82 -13.71 14.99
C ASP A 153 -3.06 -14.31 13.79
N MET A 154 -3.06 -13.62 12.64
CA MET A 154 -2.35 -14.04 11.42
C MET A 154 -1.02 -13.31 11.24
N LEU A 155 -0.64 -12.42 12.16
CA LEU A 155 0.65 -11.74 12.11
C LEU A 155 1.80 -12.72 12.35
N ALA A 156 2.85 -12.64 11.52
CA ALA A 156 4.05 -13.41 11.77
C ALA A 156 4.75 -12.92 13.05
N PRO A 157 5.49 -13.80 13.76
CA PRO A 157 6.22 -13.42 14.96
C PRO A 157 7.14 -12.22 14.73
N GLY A 158 7.11 -11.23 15.62
CA GLY A 158 7.93 -10.04 15.55
C GLY A 158 7.33 -8.88 14.73
N MET A 159 6.29 -9.11 13.91
CA MET A 159 5.74 -8.04 13.08
C MET A 159 5.15 -6.89 13.91
N LEU A 160 4.44 -7.21 14.99
CA LEU A 160 3.81 -6.21 15.86
C LEU A 160 4.83 -5.32 16.57
N GLU A 161 5.99 -5.87 16.91
CA GLU A 161 7.06 -5.17 17.60
C GLU A 161 7.95 -4.39 16.63
N GLU A 162 8.17 -4.90 15.41
CA GLU A 162 9.07 -4.31 14.42
C GLU A 162 8.41 -3.26 13.51
N ILE A 163 7.09 -3.32 13.34
CA ILE A 163 6.34 -2.42 12.45
C ILE A 163 5.70 -1.32 13.31
N GLU A 164 6.31 -0.14 13.29
CA GLU A 164 5.87 1.04 14.04
C GLU A 164 4.36 1.32 13.95
N PRO A 165 3.74 1.46 12.74
CA PRO A 165 2.32 1.79 12.65
C PRO A 165 1.41 0.63 13.10
N LEU A 166 1.89 -0.61 13.05
CA LEU A 166 1.14 -1.77 13.54
C LEU A 166 1.09 -1.76 15.08
N ASN A 167 2.22 -1.42 15.71
CA ASN A 167 2.32 -1.20 17.15
C ASN A 167 1.48 -0.01 17.63
N GLU A 168 1.47 1.07 16.84
CA GLU A 168 0.62 2.23 17.08
C GLU A 168 -0.86 1.81 17.04
N LEU A 169 -1.28 1.14 15.96
CA LEU A 169 -2.66 0.72 15.75
C LEU A 169 -3.15 -0.23 16.85
N SER A 170 -2.31 -1.15 17.33
CA SER A 170 -2.69 -2.10 18.40
C SER A 170 -3.01 -1.43 19.73
N LYS A 171 -2.57 -0.18 19.92
CA LYS A 171 -2.83 0.64 21.12
C LYS A 171 -4.01 1.58 20.94
N MET A 172 -4.58 1.67 19.74
CA MET A 172 -5.73 2.52 19.45
C MET A 172 -7.04 1.78 19.74
N ASN A 173 -8.01 2.48 20.35
CA ASN A 173 -9.40 2.01 20.41
C ASN A 173 -10.11 2.33 19.09
N THR A 174 -9.84 1.54 18.04
CA THR A 174 -10.41 1.78 16.71
C THR A 174 -11.53 0.78 16.44
N THR A 175 -12.78 1.27 16.32
CA THR A 175 -13.90 0.47 15.85
C THR A 175 -13.90 0.46 14.32
N ILE A 176 -13.78 -0.72 13.70
CA ILE A 176 -13.95 -0.86 12.25
C ILE A 176 -15.40 -0.50 11.91
N LYS A 177 -15.60 0.46 11.01
CA LYS A 177 -16.93 0.70 10.43
C LYS A 177 -17.23 -0.44 9.47
N ILE A 178 -17.99 -1.42 9.94
CA ILE A 178 -18.61 -2.40 9.07
C ILE A 178 -19.77 -1.66 8.38
N ASN A 179 -19.58 -1.31 7.10
CA ASN A 179 -20.67 -0.85 6.24
C ASN A 179 -21.48 -2.05 5.76
#